data_AF-A0A7Y6E6V4-F1
#
_entry.id   AF-A0A7Y6E6V4-F1
#
_cell.length_a   1.000
_cell.length_b   1.000
_cell.length_c   1.000
_cell.angle_alpha   90.00
_cell.angle_beta   90.00
_cell.angle_gamma   90.00
#
_symmetry.space_group_name_H-M   'P 1'
#
loop_
_entity.id
_entity.type
_entity.pdbx_description
1 polymer ?
#
loop_
_entity_poly.entity_id
_entity_poly.type
_entity_poly.pdbx_seq_one_letter_code
_entity_poly.pdbx_strand_id
1 'polypeptide(L)'
;MDSSKHDLSGGEPYDDEQPAGTGTRRRWPLAAAVVIVALAAVAGGVAVAGNMRPADPAPAAASTAAVSTPTESATVTTAPSPTATASESATPSASATSATSAPATPAPSPGAWRTFTSADARVSFDYPAAWRVSPATGASDSGGVDVDVANEAGVVVASLHFGPSGGIGGACQGAVPYTVLDSVEVNLPYQPSKGSVTPRFAFRALQEADHVTASYGLTSTLAGQGGTTCMFYNVVNGPADPPLYSFADAFQVRVGDTEDDPMRKGAKTFPSMEAARAYMQTPEYLNAKRMITSLKINVG
;
A
#
# COMPACT_ATOMS: atom_id res chain seq x y z
N MET A 1 26.79 67.94 11.25
CA MET A 1 27.31 66.96 10.28
C MET A 1 26.07 66.34 9.64
N ASP A 2 25.46 67.11 8.76
CA ASP A 2 25.51 66.96 7.29
C ASP A 2 24.39 66.02 6.82
N SER A 3 23.28 66.54 6.25
CA SER A 3 23.13 66.95 4.83
C SER A 3 23.16 65.72 3.91
N SER A 4 22.25 65.43 2.98
CA SER A 4 21.13 66.16 2.34
C SER A 4 20.27 65.13 1.59
N LYS A 5 18.95 65.18 1.74
CA LYS A 5 17.93 65.63 0.75
C LYS A 5 17.62 64.70 -0.43
N HIS A 6 16.34 64.33 -0.45
CA HIS A 6 15.54 63.98 -1.61
C HIS A 6 15.49 65.11 -2.65
N ASP A 7 15.45 64.74 -3.94
CA ASP A 7 14.68 65.46 -4.95
C ASP A 7 14.27 64.51 -6.10
N LEU A 8 13.20 64.91 -6.79
CA LEU A 8 12.25 64.16 -7.59
C LEU A 8 12.54 64.15 -9.11
N SER A 9 11.83 63.25 -9.82
CA SER A 9 11.14 63.45 -11.12
C SER A 9 11.68 62.73 -12.37
N GLY A 10 10.72 62.16 -13.14
CA GLY A 10 10.83 61.68 -14.52
C GLY A 10 10.73 60.15 -14.59
N GLY A 11 9.67 59.52 -15.09
CA GLY A 11 8.96 59.78 -16.34
C GLY A 11 9.34 58.70 -17.34
N GLU A 12 8.43 57.75 -17.57
CA GLU A 12 8.42 56.70 -18.62
C GLU A 12 8.92 57.19 -20.01
N PRO A 13 9.44 56.31 -20.91
CA PRO A 13 8.71 55.13 -21.38
C PRO A 13 9.52 53.87 -21.76
N TYR A 14 8.74 52.80 -21.96
CA TYR A 14 9.06 51.59 -22.72
C TYR A 14 9.64 51.92 -24.11
N ASP A 15 10.79 51.35 -24.44
CA ASP A 15 11.27 51.19 -25.81
C ASP A 15 11.35 49.69 -26.15
N ASP A 16 10.49 49.32 -27.09
CA ASP A 16 10.58 48.14 -27.94
C ASP A 16 11.88 48.20 -28.75
N GLU A 17 12.70 47.15 -28.72
CA GLU A 17 13.53 46.86 -29.90
C GLU A 17 13.81 45.36 -30.09
N GLN A 18 13.23 44.85 -31.17
CA GLN A 18 13.40 43.52 -31.75
C GLN A 18 14.65 43.49 -32.63
N PRO A 19 15.46 42.41 -32.64
CA PRO A 19 16.25 42.07 -33.80
C PRO A 19 15.69 40.86 -34.53
N ALA A 20 15.41 41.09 -35.82
CA ALA A 20 15.13 40.08 -36.82
C ALA A 20 16.39 39.26 -37.15
N GLY A 21 16.23 37.94 -37.28
CA GLY A 21 17.30 37.01 -37.68
C GLY A 21 16.71 35.78 -38.36
N THR A 22 16.82 35.76 -39.68
CA THR A 22 16.27 34.86 -40.71
C THR A 22 16.49 33.35 -40.58
N GLY A 23 15.46 32.57 -40.97
CA GLY A 23 15.55 31.26 -41.66
C GLY A 23 15.79 30.03 -40.77
N THR A 24 14.89 29.05 -40.66
CA THR A 24 14.56 28.11 -41.75
C THR A 24 13.26 27.35 -41.43
N ARG A 25 12.46 27.11 -42.47
CA ARG A 25 11.11 26.55 -42.45
C ARG A 25 11.04 25.12 -41.90
N ARG A 26 10.01 24.83 -41.08
CA ARG A 26 9.27 23.55 -41.19
C ARG A 26 7.80 23.74 -40.77
N ARG A 27 6.93 23.38 -41.73
CA ARG A 27 5.48 23.54 -41.74
C ARG A 27 4.82 22.51 -40.81
N TRP A 28 4.01 22.95 -39.86
CA TRP A 28 2.99 22.12 -39.20
C TRP A 28 1.66 22.90 -39.22
N PRO A 29 0.55 22.31 -39.71
CA PRO A 29 -0.70 23.03 -39.90
C PRO A 29 -1.43 23.25 -38.56
N LEU A 30 -1.84 24.50 -38.35
CA LEU A 30 -2.83 24.92 -37.36
C LEU A 30 -4.20 24.30 -37.70
N ALA A 31 -4.80 23.61 -36.74
CA ALA A 31 -6.24 23.42 -36.67
C ALA A 31 -6.75 24.24 -35.47
N ALA A 32 -7.28 25.42 -35.77
CA ALA A 32 -8.09 26.21 -34.85
C ALA A 32 -9.48 25.56 -34.75
N ALA A 33 -9.97 25.35 -33.54
CA ALA A 33 -11.37 25.04 -33.29
C ALA A 33 -11.91 25.99 -32.23
N VAL A 34 -12.66 26.98 -32.72
CA VAL A 34 -13.57 27.85 -31.98
C VAL A 34 -14.80 27.03 -31.58
N VAL A 35 -15.18 26.98 -30.30
CA VAL A 35 -16.52 26.56 -29.87
C VAL A 35 -17.01 27.43 -28.71
N ILE A 36 -17.78 28.45 -29.09
CA ILE A 36 -19.07 28.94 -28.59
C ILE A 36 -19.48 28.60 -27.14
N VAL A 37 -19.70 29.68 -26.38
CA VAL A 37 -20.45 29.76 -25.11
C VAL A 37 -21.94 29.49 -25.35
N ALA A 38 -22.57 28.64 -24.51
CA ALA A 38 -24.02 28.60 -24.34
C ALA A 38 -24.40 28.48 -22.86
N LEU A 39 -24.98 29.56 -22.35
CA LEU A 39 -25.73 29.66 -21.08
C LEU A 39 -27.08 28.95 -21.22
N ALA A 40 -27.46 28.15 -20.22
CA ALA A 40 -28.86 27.87 -19.94
C ALA A 40 -29.08 27.68 -18.44
N ALA A 41 -29.70 28.68 -17.83
CA ALA A 41 -30.29 28.61 -16.50
C ALA A 41 -31.62 27.84 -16.57
N VAL A 42 -31.87 26.96 -15.60
CA VAL A 42 -33.24 26.56 -15.25
C VAL A 42 -33.36 26.58 -13.74
N ALA A 43 -34.33 27.38 -13.29
CA ALA A 43 -34.74 27.60 -11.92
C ALA A 43 -35.79 26.57 -11.47
N GLY A 44 -35.92 26.43 -10.16
CA GLY A 44 -37.24 26.25 -9.52
C GLY A 44 -37.51 24.86 -8.91
N GLY A 45 -37.72 24.84 -7.59
CA GLY A 45 -38.33 23.71 -6.90
C GLY A 45 -38.07 23.67 -5.39
N VAL A 46 -38.58 24.66 -4.64
CA VAL A 46 -38.76 24.54 -3.18
C VAL A 46 -40.13 23.92 -2.92
N ALA A 47 -40.18 22.83 -2.16
CA ALA A 47 -41.37 22.42 -1.41
C ALA A 47 -40.97 21.99 0.00
N VAL A 48 -41.69 22.55 0.96
CA VAL A 48 -41.51 22.49 2.42
C VAL A 48 -42.57 21.58 3.04
N ALA A 49 -42.21 21.04 4.22
CA ALA A 49 -43.05 20.54 5.31
C ALA A 49 -43.55 19.09 5.30
N GLY A 50 -43.37 18.45 6.48
CA GLY A 50 -43.99 17.17 6.81
C GLY A 50 -43.43 16.50 8.07
N ASN A 51 -43.41 17.22 9.18
CA ASN A 51 -43.17 16.68 10.53
C ASN A 51 -44.27 15.67 10.89
N MET A 52 -43.95 14.49 11.45
CA MET A 52 -44.71 13.75 12.49
C MET A 52 -44.04 12.41 12.86
N ARG A 53 -43.41 12.37 14.03
CA ARG A 53 -43.28 11.20 14.93
C ARG A 53 -44.52 11.23 15.84
N PRO A 54 -45.25 10.12 16.11
CA PRO A 54 -44.92 9.17 17.19
C PRO A 54 -45.38 7.73 16.83
N ALA A 55 -45.15 6.63 17.55
CA ALA A 55 -44.80 6.36 18.93
C ALA A 55 -44.15 4.96 19.01
N ASP A 56 -43.36 4.75 20.05
CA ASP A 56 -43.05 3.44 20.63
C ASP A 56 -44.34 2.79 21.17
N PRO A 57 -44.47 1.46 21.12
CA PRO A 57 -44.49 0.76 22.40
C PRO A 57 -43.71 -0.56 22.40
N ALA A 58 -42.74 -0.66 23.32
CA ALA A 58 -42.41 -1.90 24.02
C ALA A 58 -43.24 -1.98 25.34
N PRO A 59 -43.17 -3.04 26.18
CA PRO A 59 -42.62 -4.39 25.99
C PRO A 59 -43.58 -5.52 26.49
N ALA A 60 -43.37 -6.76 26.05
CA ALA A 60 -43.75 -8.03 26.73
C ALA A 60 -43.38 -9.20 25.78
N ALA A 61 -42.94 -10.38 26.19
CA ALA A 61 -42.55 -10.93 27.48
C ALA A 61 -41.61 -12.12 27.18
N ALA A 62 -40.82 -12.48 28.18
CA ALA A 62 -39.95 -13.64 28.18
C ALA A 62 -40.69 -14.94 27.82
N SER A 63 -40.00 -15.82 27.09
CA SER A 63 -40.17 -17.27 27.27
C SER A 63 -38.84 -17.98 27.16
N THR A 64 -38.55 -18.61 28.29
CA THR A 64 -37.52 -19.56 28.69
C THR A 64 -37.32 -20.74 27.74
N ALA A 65 -36.03 -21.06 27.57
CA ALA A 65 -35.38 -22.38 27.69
C ALA A 65 -35.82 -23.58 26.83
N ALA A 66 -34.85 -24.13 26.08
CA ALA A 66 -34.31 -25.50 26.19
C ALA A 66 -33.27 -25.69 25.06
N VAL A 67 -31.95 -25.63 25.31
CA VAL A 67 -31.07 -26.76 25.66
C VAL A 67 -31.55 -28.12 25.12
N SER A 68 -30.90 -28.59 24.06
CA SER A 68 -30.69 -30.01 23.75
C SER A 68 -29.56 -30.16 22.71
N THR A 69 -28.34 -30.31 23.20
CA THR A 69 -27.30 -31.21 22.64
C THR A 69 -26.96 -32.18 23.78
N PRO A 70 -26.40 -33.39 23.57
CA PRO A 70 -25.68 -33.88 22.39
C PRO A 70 -26.14 -35.28 21.93
N THR A 71 -25.69 -35.74 20.77
CA THR A 71 -25.47 -37.18 20.55
C THR A 71 -24.27 -37.35 19.62
N GLU A 72 -23.15 -37.72 20.22
CA GLU A 72 -22.04 -38.39 19.57
C GLU A 72 -22.54 -39.72 19.00
N SER A 73 -22.10 -40.05 17.79
CA SER A 73 -21.92 -41.44 17.39
C SER A 73 -20.68 -41.52 16.51
N ALA A 74 -19.62 -42.00 17.14
CA ALA A 74 -18.44 -42.52 16.49
C ALA A 74 -18.81 -43.72 15.62
N THR A 75 -18.21 -43.83 14.44
CA THR A 75 -17.81 -45.12 13.89
C THR A 75 -16.51 -44.95 13.10
N VAL A 76 -15.48 -45.57 13.65
CA VAL A 76 -14.17 -45.84 13.04
C VAL A 76 -14.36 -46.95 12.02
N THR A 77 -13.85 -46.82 10.80
CA THR A 77 -13.71 -47.96 9.85
C THR A 77 -12.53 -47.72 8.90
N THR A 78 -11.43 -48.41 9.24
CA THR A 78 -10.43 -49.08 8.39
C THR A 78 -9.80 -48.38 7.17
N ALA A 79 -8.49 -48.10 7.31
CA ALA A 79 -7.46 -48.36 6.29
C ALA A 79 -7.04 -49.86 6.35
N PRO A 80 -6.60 -50.53 5.27
CA PRO A 80 -5.26 -50.36 4.64
C PRO A 80 -5.36 -50.39 3.08
N SER A 81 -4.36 -50.27 2.22
CA SER A 81 -2.93 -50.57 2.21
C SER A 81 -2.30 -49.89 0.96
N PRO A 82 -1.02 -49.49 0.97
CA PRO A 82 -0.34 -48.93 -0.21
C PRO A 82 0.20 -50.03 -1.14
N THR A 83 -0.08 -49.92 -2.44
CA THR A 83 0.62 -50.69 -3.48
C THR A 83 1.94 -50.00 -3.79
N ALA A 84 3.03 -50.61 -3.31
CA ALA A 84 4.39 -50.30 -3.73
C ALA A 84 4.66 -50.98 -5.08
N THR A 85 4.98 -50.18 -6.11
CA THR A 85 5.62 -50.68 -7.33
C THR A 85 7.09 -50.29 -7.27
N ALA A 86 7.92 -51.31 -7.07
CA ALA A 86 9.35 -51.25 -7.32
C ALA A 86 9.60 -51.27 -8.83
N SER A 87 10.53 -50.43 -9.29
CA SER A 87 11.33 -50.74 -10.48
C SER A 87 12.74 -50.26 -10.25
N GLU A 88 13.64 -51.24 -10.29
CA GLU A 88 15.07 -51.11 -10.17
C GLU A 88 15.70 -50.66 -11.51
N SER A 89 16.91 -50.12 -11.36
CA SER A 89 18.07 -50.32 -12.22
C SER A 89 18.13 -49.61 -13.58
N ALA A 90 18.93 -48.55 -13.61
CA ALA A 90 19.98 -48.38 -14.62
C ALA A 90 21.17 -47.63 -14.01
N THR A 91 22.35 -48.23 -14.06
CA THR A 91 23.66 -47.64 -13.74
C THR A 91 24.51 -47.60 -15.04
N PRO A 92 25.71 -46.98 -15.05
CA PRO A 92 25.97 -45.61 -15.46
C PRO A 92 26.75 -45.53 -16.79
N SER A 93 26.82 -44.35 -17.42
CA SER A 93 27.96 -44.05 -18.29
C SER A 93 28.24 -42.55 -18.44
N ALA A 94 29.49 -42.23 -18.06
CA ALA A 94 30.36 -41.10 -18.38
C ALA A 94 29.80 -39.92 -19.19
N SER A 95 30.01 -38.71 -18.69
CA SER A 95 31.16 -37.91 -19.14
C SER A 95 31.41 -36.72 -18.21
N ALA A 96 32.63 -36.60 -17.73
CA ALA A 96 33.09 -35.50 -16.91
C ALA A 96 33.38 -34.28 -17.79
N THR A 97 32.62 -33.20 -17.59
CA THR A 97 33.03 -31.86 -17.99
C THR A 97 33.02 -31.01 -16.73
N SER A 98 34.21 -30.65 -16.26
CA SER A 98 34.43 -29.79 -15.09
C SER A 98 33.85 -28.40 -15.35
N ALA A 99 32.63 -28.17 -14.89
CA ALA A 99 32.13 -26.83 -14.64
C ALA A 99 32.56 -26.45 -13.22
N THR A 100 33.33 -25.37 -13.10
CA THR A 100 33.57 -24.68 -11.83
C THR A 100 32.23 -24.21 -11.29
N SER A 101 31.59 -25.04 -10.46
CA SER A 101 30.40 -24.67 -9.71
C SER A 101 30.81 -23.64 -8.67
N ALA A 102 30.33 -22.41 -8.83
CA ALA A 102 30.22 -21.47 -7.72
C ALA A 102 29.54 -22.17 -6.53
N PRO A 103 29.87 -21.83 -5.27
CA PRO A 103 29.26 -22.48 -4.12
C PRO A 103 27.74 -22.43 -4.23
N ALA A 104 27.10 -23.60 -4.29
CA ALA A 104 25.64 -23.68 -4.22
C ALA A 104 25.22 -23.10 -2.87
N THR A 105 24.55 -21.94 -2.91
CA THR A 105 23.90 -21.37 -1.74
C THR A 105 22.98 -22.45 -1.14
N PRO A 106 23.19 -22.85 0.13
CA PRO A 106 22.39 -23.91 0.73
C PRO A 106 20.91 -23.56 0.67
N ALA A 107 20.08 -24.55 0.34
CA ALA A 107 18.63 -24.41 0.32
C ALA A 107 18.15 -23.93 1.71
N PRO A 108 17.31 -22.88 1.81
CA PRO A 108 16.86 -22.37 3.09
C PRO A 108 16.00 -23.41 3.82
N SER A 109 16.38 -23.72 5.06
CA SER A 109 15.60 -24.54 6.00
C SER A 109 14.31 -23.83 6.40
N PRO A 110 13.19 -24.55 6.64
CA PRO A 110 12.01 -23.99 7.30
C PRO A 110 12.40 -23.41 8.66
N GLY A 111 12.12 -22.12 8.88
CA GLY A 111 12.41 -21.40 10.13
C GLY A 111 13.64 -20.47 10.12
N ALA A 112 14.40 -20.40 9.03
CA ALA A 112 15.52 -19.45 8.93
C ALA A 112 15.05 -18.05 8.50
N TRP A 113 15.62 -17.01 9.12
CA TRP A 113 15.44 -15.60 8.73
C TRP A 113 16.76 -15.07 8.18
N ARG A 114 16.68 -14.15 7.21
CA ARG A 114 17.82 -13.45 6.60
C ARG A 114 17.63 -11.96 6.81
N THR A 115 18.73 -11.21 6.78
CA THR A 115 18.69 -9.74 6.85
C THR A 115 19.02 -9.18 5.48
N PHE A 116 18.17 -8.30 4.97
CA PHE A 116 18.47 -7.42 3.86
C PHE A 116 19.19 -6.19 4.39
N THR A 117 20.17 -5.69 3.64
CA THR A 117 20.83 -4.41 3.92
C THR A 117 21.04 -3.70 2.60
N SER A 118 20.62 -2.44 2.52
CA SER A 118 20.81 -1.62 1.33
C SER A 118 22.29 -1.37 1.06
N ALA A 119 22.64 -1.06 -0.20
CA ALA A 119 24.03 -0.85 -0.61
C ALA A 119 24.74 0.29 0.16
N ASP A 120 23.97 1.29 0.58
CA ASP A 120 24.42 2.43 1.39
C ASP A 120 24.31 2.20 2.91
N ALA A 121 23.88 0.99 3.33
CA ALA A 121 23.64 0.60 4.72
C ALA A 121 22.65 1.50 5.51
N ARG A 122 21.88 2.35 4.83
CA ARG A 122 20.86 3.21 5.47
C ARG A 122 19.63 2.42 5.90
N VAL A 123 19.31 1.32 5.22
CA VAL A 123 18.12 0.52 5.49
C VAL A 123 18.47 -0.95 5.67
N SER A 124 17.88 -1.57 6.68
CA SER A 124 17.93 -3.03 6.87
C SER A 124 16.62 -3.56 7.42
N PHE A 125 16.29 -4.81 7.10
CA PHE A 125 15.13 -5.53 7.64
C PHE A 125 15.36 -7.03 7.55
N ASP A 126 14.71 -7.79 8.42
CA ASP A 126 14.73 -9.25 8.41
C ASP A 126 13.57 -9.80 7.58
N TYR A 127 13.79 -10.87 6.82
CA TYR A 127 12.77 -11.55 6.03
C TYR A 127 12.95 -13.09 6.09
N PRO A 128 11.88 -13.88 5.89
CA PRO A 128 11.99 -15.33 5.82
C PRO A 128 13.01 -15.77 4.76
N ALA A 129 13.89 -16.72 5.08
CA ALA A 129 14.97 -17.14 4.18
C ALA A 129 14.49 -17.74 2.86
N ALA A 130 13.26 -18.23 2.83
CA ALA A 130 12.61 -18.79 1.66
C ALA A 130 11.96 -17.71 0.76
N TRP A 131 11.79 -16.49 1.28
CA TRP A 131 11.34 -15.33 0.51
C TRP A 131 12.51 -14.70 -0.25
N ARG A 132 12.18 -13.87 -1.24
CA ARG A 132 13.15 -13.24 -2.14
C ARG A 132 13.00 -11.73 -2.10
N VAL A 133 14.14 -11.04 -2.04
CA VAL A 133 14.19 -9.58 -2.19
C VAL A 133 14.80 -9.28 -3.55
N SER A 134 14.15 -8.45 -4.34
CA SER A 134 14.61 -8.01 -5.66
C SER A 134 14.38 -6.52 -5.84
N PRO A 135 15.13 -5.83 -6.72
CA PRO A 135 14.80 -4.47 -7.11
C PRO A 135 13.35 -4.37 -7.56
N ALA A 136 12.65 -3.31 -7.14
CA ALA A 136 11.27 -3.13 -7.54
C ALA A 136 11.17 -2.87 -9.05
N THR A 137 10.11 -3.37 -9.68
CA THR A 137 9.86 -3.10 -11.10
C THR A 137 9.68 -1.60 -11.31
N GLY A 138 10.50 -0.99 -12.18
CA GLY A 138 10.47 0.45 -12.42
C GLY A 138 11.27 1.29 -11.41
N ALA A 139 12.05 0.65 -10.53
CA ALA A 139 13.01 1.34 -9.68
C ALA A 139 13.92 2.24 -10.53
N SER A 140 13.95 3.53 -10.18
CA SER A 140 14.83 4.50 -10.82
C SER A 140 16.18 4.52 -10.11
N ASP A 141 17.25 4.82 -10.85
CA ASP A 141 18.61 5.00 -10.28
C ASP A 141 18.74 6.28 -9.42
N SER A 142 17.63 6.82 -8.90
CA SER A 142 17.51 8.11 -8.23
C SER A 142 18.07 8.16 -6.80
N GLY A 143 18.93 7.21 -6.42
CA GLY A 143 19.65 7.22 -5.15
C GLY A 143 18.83 6.80 -3.92
N GLY A 144 17.69 6.12 -4.14
CA GLY A 144 16.88 5.49 -3.10
C GLY A 144 17.01 3.96 -3.04
N VAL A 145 16.39 3.35 -2.04
CA VAL A 145 16.19 1.91 -1.91
C VAL A 145 14.76 1.59 -2.34
N ASP A 146 14.63 0.85 -3.44
CA ASP A 146 13.33 0.41 -3.95
C ASP A 146 13.37 -1.09 -4.24
N VAL A 147 12.74 -1.88 -3.38
CA VAL A 147 12.79 -3.35 -3.43
C VAL A 147 11.42 -3.97 -3.22
N ASP A 148 11.12 -5.01 -3.99
CA ASP A 148 9.99 -5.91 -3.79
C ASP A 148 10.46 -7.13 -2.98
N VAL A 149 9.64 -7.54 -2.01
CA VAL A 149 9.79 -8.80 -1.30
C VAL A 149 8.70 -9.76 -1.75
N ALA A 150 9.09 -10.90 -2.31
CA ALA A 150 8.19 -11.94 -2.79
C ALA A 150 8.30 -13.21 -1.93
N ASN A 151 7.16 -13.88 -1.75
CA ASN A 151 7.10 -15.17 -1.06
C ASN A 151 7.67 -16.32 -1.92
N GLU A 152 7.61 -17.54 -1.40
CA GLU A 152 8.11 -18.75 -2.09
C GLU A 152 7.43 -19.03 -3.44
N ALA A 153 6.18 -18.59 -3.59
CA ALA A 153 5.40 -18.71 -4.83
C ALA A 153 5.71 -17.60 -5.85
N GLY A 154 6.61 -16.67 -5.52
CA GLY A 154 6.94 -15.52 -6.37
C GLY A 154 5.91 -14.38 -6.31
N VAL A 155 4.95 -14.45 -5.39
CA VAL A 155 3.97 -13.38 -5.17
C VAL A 155 4.61 -12.32 -4.30
N VAL A 156 4.62 -11.07 -4.77
CA VAL A 156 5.08 -9.92 -3.96
C VAL A 156 4.13 -9.76 -2.77
N VAL A 157 4.71 -9.63 -1.58
CA VAL A 157 3.97 -9.48 -0.32
C VAL A 157 4.18 -8.09 0.29
N ALA A 158 5.29 -7.43 -0.02
CA ALA A 158 5.53 -6.05 0.37
C ALA A 158 6.59 -5.40 -0.54
N SER A 159 6.46 -4.09 -0.73
CA SER A 159 7.46 -3.25 -1.39
C SER A 159 7.98 -2.22 -0.40
N LEU A 160 9.30 -2.07 -0.33
CA LEU A 160 9.98 -1.02 0.42
C LEU A 160 10.40 0.07 -0.56
N HIS A 161 9.97 1.30 -0.30
CA HIS A 161 10.42 2.50 -0.98
C HIS A 161 10.99 3.48 0.05
N PHE A 162 12.29 3.75 -0.03
CA PHE A 162 13.02 4.68 0.83
C PHE A 162 13.94 5.56 -0.02
N GLY A 163 13.53 6.79 -0.28
CA GLY A 163 14.27 7.71 -1.15
C GLY A 163 13.43 8.90 -1.58
N PRO A 164 13.88 9.66 -2.59
CA PRO A 164 13.09 10.75 -3.15
C PRO A 164 11.74 10.24 -3.67
N SER A 165 10.66 10.56 -2.96
CA SER A 165 9.31 10.16 -3.32
C SER A 165 8.59 11.26 -4.10
N GLY A 166 7.71 10.87 -5.03
CA GLY A 166 6.73 11.77 -5.63
C GLY A 166 5.69 12.26 -4.62
N GLY A 167 4.89 13.24 -5.03
CA GLY A 167 3.77 13.74 -4.23
C GLY A 167 2.69 12.67 -4.00
N ILE A 168 2.07 12.71 -2.83
CA ILE A 168 0.90 11.89 -2.52
C ILE A 168 -0.34 12.57 -3.13
N GLY A 169 -1.16 11.82 -3.88
CA GLY A 169 -2.35 12.37 -4.53
C GLY A 169 -3.38 11.31 -4.90
N GLY A 170 -4.62 11.74 -5.09
CA GLY A 170 -5.73 10.88 -5.47
C GLY A 170 -7.06 11.52 -5.15
N ALA A 171 -8.08 11.22 -5.95
CA ALA A 171 -9.45 11.68 -5.69
C ALA A 171 -10.15 10.74 -4.71
N CYS A 172 -10.75 11.33 -3.68
CA CYS A 172 -11.52 10.62 -2.67
C CYS A 172 -13.01 10.66 -3.02
N GLN A 173 -13.63 9.52 -3.35
CA GLN A 173 -15.06 9.42 -3.63
C GLN A 173 -15.63 8.15 -2.97
N GLY A 174 -16.88 8.20 -2.54
CA GLY A 174 -17.58 7.03 -1.97
C GLY A 174 -16.95 6.50 -0.69
N ALA A 175 -16.79 7.34 0.35
CA ALA A 175 -16.22 6.88 1.61
C ALA A 175 -17.03 5.73 2.23
N VAL A 176 -16.34 4.68 2.67
CA VAL A 176 -16.93 3.48 3.27
C VAL A 176 -16.42 3.29 4.70
N PRO A 177 -17.06 2.44 5.53
CA PRO A 177 -16.56 2.13 6.86
C PRO A 177 -15.09 1.67 6.84
N TYR A 178 -14.31 2.27 7.73
CA TYR A 178 -12.88 2.05 7.86
C TYR A 178 -12.57 1.44 9.22
N THR A 179 -11.77 0.38 9.23
CA THR A 179 -11.37 -0.32 10.47
C THR A 179 -9.86 -0.56 10.47
N VAL A 180 -9.22 -0.28 11.61
CA VAL A 180 -7.87 -0.78 11.89
C VAL A 180 -8.01 -2.14 12.58
N LEU A 181 -7.52 -3.19 11.93
CA LEU A 181 -7.62 -4.58 12.40
C LEU A 181 -6.47 -4.96 13.34
N ASP A 182 -5.28 -4.41 13.10
CA ASP A 182 -4.07 -4.62 13.89
C ASP A 182 -3.20 -3.37 13.83
N SER A 183 -2.46 -3.10 14.91
CA SER A 183 -1.56 -1.96 15.01
C SER A 183 -0.46 -2.25 16.02
N VAL A 184 0.78 -1.98 15.64
CA VAL A 184 1.93 -2.01 16.55
C VAL A 184 2.87 -0.85 16.24
N GLU A 185 3.20 -0.07 17.26
CA GLU A 185 4.14 1.04 17.11
C GLU A 185 5.54 0.52 16.80
N VAL A 186 6.26 1.25 15.96
CA VAL A 186 7.62 0.94 15.56
C VAL A 186 8.51 2.16 15.79
N ASN A 187 9.76 1.91 16.16
CA ASN A 187 10.73 2.96 16.38
C ASN A 187 11.41 3.32 15.06
N LEU A 188 10.82 4.28 14.32
CA LEU A 188 11.35 4.75 13.05
C LEU A 188 11.45 6.29 13.05
N PRO A 189 12.44 6.87 12.36
CA PRO A 189 12.57 8.31 12.23
C PRO A 189 11.39 8.88 11.45
N TYR A 190 10.74 9.89 11.99
CA TYR A 190 9.60 10.55 11.35
C TYR A 190 9.55 12.02 11.75
N GLN A 191 8.89 12.83 10.93
CA GLN A 191 8.63 14.25 11.21
C GLN A 191 7.16 14.39 11.66
N PRO A 192 6.89 14.64 12.95
CA PRO A 192 5.54 14.88 13.42
C PRO A 192 4.93 16.10 12.72
N SER A 193 3.68 15.96 12.27
CA SER A 193 2.87 17.03 11.71
C SER A 193 1.46 16.96 12.27
N LYS A 194 0.65 18.01 12.07
CA LYS A 194 -0.74 18.03 12.54
C LYS A 194 -1.51 16.84 11.97
N GLY A 195 -2.08 16.00 12.85
CA GLY A 195 -2.82 14.80 12.46
C GLY A 195 -1.96 13.55 12.21
N SER A 196 -0.64 13.65 12.39
CA SER A 196 0.25 12.48 12.40
C SER A 196 0.17 11.72 13.73
N VAL A 197 0.54 10.45 13.68
CA VAL A 197 0.73 9.57 14.84
C VAL A 197 2.13 8.97 14.82
N THR A 198 2.57 8.45 15.96
CA THR A 198 3.81 7.65 16.03
C THR A 198 3.76 6.56 14.95
N PRO A 199 4.86 6.37 14.18
CA PRO A 199 4.97 5.34 13.18
C PRO A 199 4.55 3.99 13.74
N ARG A 200 3.75 3.28 12.97
CA ARG A 200 3.22 1.98 13.33
C ARG A 200 3.07 1.12 12.10
N PHE A 201 3.27 -0.17 12.27
CA PHE A 201 2.66 -1.13 11.37
C PHE A 201 1.16 -1.14 11.65
N ALA A 202 0.33 -1.09 10.61
CA ALA A 202 -1.11 -1.23 10.74
C ALA A 202 -1.68 -2.12 9.63
N PHE A 203 -2.61 -3.00 9.99
CA PHE A 203 -3.47 -3.69 9.04
C PHE A 203 -4.84 -3.02 9.03
N ARG A 204 -5.27 -2.52 7.88
CA ARG A 204 -6.40 -1.60 7.74
C ARG A 204 -7.34 -2.07 6.65
N ALA A 205 -8.64 -1.89 6.87
CA ALA A 205 -9.70 -2.41 6.02
C ALA A 205 -10.71 -1.33 5.64
N LEU A 206 -11.11 -1.34 4.37
CA LEU A 206 -12.26 -0.64 3.82
C LEU A 206 -13.38 -1.68 3.63
N GLN A 207 -14.53 -1.46 4.26
CA GLN A 207 -15.67 -2.36 4.15
C GLN A 207 -16.64 -1.86 3.08
N GLU A 208 -16.62 -2.47 1.91
CA GLU A 208 -17.52 -2.17 0.81
C GLU A 208 -18.79 -3.02 0.91
N ALA A 209 -19.74 -2.84 -0.01
CA ALA A 209 -21.05 -3.48 0.08
C ALA A 209 -20.98 -5.01 -0.05
N ASP A 210 -20.06 -5.51 -0.87
CA ASP A 210 -19.93 -6.91 -1.27
C ASP A 210 -18.59 -7.54 -0.87
N HIS A 211 -17.61 -6.75 -0.46
CA HIS A 211 -16.28 -7.22 -0.08
C HIS A 211 -15.58 -6.29 0.91
N VAL A 212 -14.39 -6.70 1.35
CA VAL A 212 -13.49 -5.91 2.19
C VAL A 212 -12.15 -5.81 1.50
N THR A 213 -11.68 -4.60 1.28
CA THR A 213 -10.32 -4.36 0.77
C THR A 213 -9.43 -4.01 1.95
N ALA A 214 -8.40 -4.82 2.20
CA ALA A 214 -7.50 -4.60 3.32
C ALA A 214 -6.03 -4.68 2.91
N SER A 215 -5.21 -3.93 3.65
CA SER A 215 -3.78 -3.77 3.37
C SER A 215 -3.02 -3.51 4.66
N TYR A 216 -1.80 -4.02 4.71
CA TYR A 216 -0.88 -3.78 5.81
C TYR A 216 0.38 -3.02 5.38
N GLY A 217 0.88 -2.20 6.28
CA GLY A 217 2.13 -1.49 6.07
C GLY A 217 2.44 -0.48 7.15
N LEU A 218 3.56 0.21 6.98
CA LEU A 218 3.94 1.32 7.84
C LEU A 218 3.06 2.54 7.59
N THR A 219 2.65 3.21 8.65
CA THR A 219 1.98 4.50 8.57
C THR A 219 2.34 5.42 9.73
N SER A 220 2.44 6.71 9.46
CA SER A 220 2.42 7.76 10.50
C SER A 220 1.21 8.70 10.36
N THR A 221 0.25 8.35 9.51
CA THR A 221 -0.96 9.15 9.25
C THR A 221 -2.20 8.42 9.69
N LEU A 222 -3.14 9.17 10.28
CA LEU A 222 -4.48 8.68 10.54
C LEU A 222 -5.31 8.75 9.27
N ALA A 223 -6.03 7.66 8.99
CA ALA A 223 -7.12 7.64 8.03
C ALA A 223 -8.44 7.42 8.77
N GLY A 224 -9.56 7.68 8.10
CA GLY A 224 -10.86 7.30 8.65
C GLY A 224 -11.36 8.18 9.79
N GLN A 225 -11.02 9.49 9.82
CA GLN A 225 -11.62 10.39 10.81
C GLN A 225 -13.15 10.37 10.68
N GLY A 226 -13.84 9.99 11.75
CA GLY A 226 -15.28 9.75 11.71
C GLY A 226 -15.70 8.32 11.31
N GLY A 227 -14.77 7.36 11.30
CA GLY A 227 -15.04 5.93 11.07
C GLY A 227 -15.21 5.54 9.59
N THR A 228 -15.02 6.47 8.66
CA THR A 228 -15.13 6.22 7.22
C THR A 228 -13.99 6.84 6.44
N THR A 229 -13.55 6.20 5.37
CA THR A 229 -12.63 6.79 4.39
C THR A 229 -12.87 6.18 3.02
N CYS A 230 -12.52 6.92 1.97
CA CYS A 230 -12.48 6.43 0.59
C CYS A 230 -11.11 5.86 0.23
N MET A 231 -10.06 6.20 0.99
CA MET A 231 -8.69 5.80 0.73
C MET A 231 -7.78 5.95 1.95
N PHE A 232 -6.63 5.29 1.92
CA PHE A 232 -5.52 5.54 2.83
C PHE A 232 -4.18 5.20 2.16
N TYR A 233 -3.09 5.69 2.75
CA TYR A 233 -1.73 5.38 2.32
C TYR A 233 -0.98 4.64 3.40
N ASN A 234 -0.10 3.72 3.01
CA ASN A 234 0.88 3.08 3.88
C ASN A 234 2.21 3.82 3.79
N VAL A 235 2.27 5.01 4.40
CA VAL A 235 3.45 5.88 4.33
C VAL A 235 3.79 6.48 5.69
N VAL A 236 5.08 6.65 5.93
CA VAL A 236 5.60 7.43 7.05
C VAL A 236 6.14 8.75 6.51
N ASN A 237 5.73 9.85 7.15
CA ASN A 237 6.30 11.17 6.93
C ASN A 237 7.69 11.19 7.58
N GLY A 238 8.73 11.00 6.76
CA GLY A 238 10.12 10.95 7.22
C GLY A 238 10.70 12.33 7.55
N PRO A 239 11.94 12.38 8.04
CA PRO A 239 12.74 13.62 8.10
C PRO A 239 13.04 14.14 6.68
N ALA A 240 13.77 15.26 6.52
CA ALA A 240 13.96 15.90 5.21
C ALA A 240 14.58 14.99 4.11
N ASP A 241 15.32 13.94 4.48
CA ASP A 241 15.92 12.98 3.56
C ASP A 241 15.79 11.53 4.10
N PRO A 242 14.84 10.70 3.61
CA PRO A 242 13.78 11.03 2.67
C PRO A 242 12.52 11.57 3.38
N PRO A 243 11.80 12.53 2.76
CA PRO A 243 10.61 13.16 3.32
C PRO A 243 9.42 12.20 3.47
N LEU A 244 9.45 11.09 2.74
CA LEU A 244 8.44 10.04 2.78
C LEU A 244 9.10 8.69 2.53
N TYR A 245 8.64 7.66 3.21
CA TYR A 245 8.99 6.29 2.88
C TYR A 245 7.83 5.34 3.17
N SER A 246 7.86 4.17 2.55
CA SER A 246 6.81 3.16 2.64
C SER A 246 7.44 1.77 2.76
N PHE A 247 6.84 0.91 3.58
CA PHE A 247 7.06 -0.53 3.52
C PHE A 247 5.73 -1.23 3.76
N ALA A 248 5.13 -1.77 2.69
CA ALA A 248 3.74 -2.19 2.68
C ALA A 248 3.42 -3.16 1.54
N ASP A 249 2.31 -3.88 1.65
CA ASP A 249 1.74 -4.69 0.56
C ASP A 249 1.15 -3.84 -0.58
N ALA A 250 0.70 -2.62 -0.26
CA ALA A 250 0.27 -1.61 -1.21
C ALA A 250 0.58 -0.21 -0.71
N PHE A 251 1.06 0.67 -1.58
CA PHE A 251 1.37 2.05 -1.22
C PHE A 251 0.11 2.86 -0.89
N GLN A 252 -0.93 2.72 -1.73
CA GLN A 252 -2.24 3.38 -1.61
C GLN A 252 -3.33 2.33 -1.66
N VAL A 253 -4.42 2.55 -0.91
CA VAL A 253 -5.65 1.75 -0.97
C VAL A 253 -6.83 2.68 -1.09
N ARG A 254 -7.76 2.39 -2.02
CA ARG A 254 -8.96 3.15 -2.32
C ARG A 254 -10.15 2.19 -2.43
N VAL A 255 -11.34 2.75 -2.28
CA VAL A 255 -12.61 2.06 -2.53
C VAL A 255 -12.70 1.66 -4.00
N GLY A 256 -13.17 0.44 -4.27
CA GLY A 256 -13.31 -0.13 -5.60
C GLY A 256 -12.00 -0.65 -6.21
N ASP A 257 -10.89 -0.59 -5.48
CA ASP A 257 -9.66 -1.25 -5.90
C ASP A 257 -9.84 -2.78 -5.80
N THR A 258 -9.23 -3.52 -6.73
CA THR A 258 -9.27 -5.00 -6.77
C THR A 258 -7.87 -5.58 -6.64
N GLU A 259 -7.76 -6.83 -6.20
CA GLU A 259 -6.48 -7.54 -6.02
C GLU A 259 -5.72 -7.77 -7.33
N ASP A 260 -6.40 -7.75 -8.48
CA ASP A 260 -5.82 -7.95 -9.81
C ASP A 260 -5.09 -6.71 -10.36
N ASP A 261 -5.11 -5.57 -9.67
CA ASP A 261 -4.43 -4.36 -10.13
C ASP A 261 -2.89 -4.56 -10.09
N PRO A 262 -2.19 -4.49 -11.24
CA PRO A 262 -0.74 -4.68 -11.29
C PRO A 262 0.05 -3.61 -10.50
N MET A 263 -0.57 -2.48 -10.16
CA MET A 263 0.01 -1.46 -9.27
C MET A 263 -0.18 -1.81 -7.78
N ARG A 264 -0.93 -2.85 -7.45
CA ARG A 264 -1.24 -3.32 -6.09
C ARG A 264 -0.62 -4.69 -5.85
N LYS A 265 0.70 -4.70 -5.71
CA LYS A 265 1.50 -5.92 -5.51
C LYS A 265 1.30 -6.62 -4.15
N GLY A 266 0.09 -6.60 -3.58
CA GLY A 266 -0.19 -7.27 -2.30
C GLY A 266 -1.43 -6.83 -1.53
N ALA A 267 -2.17 -5.78 -1.93
CA ALA A 267 -3.45 -5.45 -1.28
C ALA A 267 -4.47 -6.57 -1.53
N LYS A 268 -5.19 -6.96 -0.48
CA LYS A 268 -6.03 -8.17 -0.49
C LYS A 268 -7.51 -7.82 -0.49
N THR A 269 -8.28 -8.59 -1.24
CA THR A 269 -9.73 -8.55 -1.20
C THR A 269 -10.26 -9.75 -0.43
N PHE A 270 -11.15 -9.49 0.53
CA PHE A 270 -11.77 -10.50 1.38
C PHE A 270 -13.29 -10.48 1.19
N PRO A 271 -13.96 -11.64 1.28
CA PRO A 271 -15.42 -11.69 1.20
C PRO A 271 -16.11 -11.06 2.43
N SER A 272 -15.39 -10.88 3.54
CA SER A 272 -15.94 -10.31 4.78
C SER A 272 -14.86 -9.78 5.71
N MET A 273 -15.28 -8.98 6.70
CA MET A 273 -14.40 -8.52 7.79
C MET A 273 -13.89 -9.69 8.66
N GLU A 274 -14.65 -10.78 8.76
CA GLU A 274 -14.21 -11.98 9.47
C GLU A 274 -13.09 -12.69 8.72
N ALA A 275 -13.19 -12.83 7.40
CA ALA A 275 -12.12 -13.39 6.57
C ALA A 275 -10.84 -12.55 6.65
N ALA A 276 -10.96 -11.22 6.65
CA ALA A 276 -9.81 -10.33 6.87
C ALA A 276 -9.18 -10.54 8.26
N ARG A 277 -9.98 -10.74 9.31
CA ARG A 277 -9.45 -11.05 10.65
C ARG A 277 -8.79 -12.43 10.72
N ALA A 278 -9.37 -13.43 10.07
CA ALA A 278 -8.80 -14.78 9.99
C ALA A 278 -7.45 -14.77 9.27
N TYR A 279 -7.28 -13.93 8.25
CA TYR A 279 -6.01 -13.76 7.55
C TYR A 279 -4.86 -13.37 8.49
N MET A 280 -5.13 -12.62 9.58
CA MET A 280 -4.10 -12.25 10.56
C MET A 280 -3.48 -13.45 11.30
N GLN A 281 -4.13 -14.61 11.27
CA GLN A 281 -3.62 -15.83 11.88
C GLN A 281 -2.78 -16.66 10.89
N THR A 282 -2.67 -16.24 9.63
CA THR A 282 -1.91 -16.97 8.62
C THR A 282 -0.39 -16.78 8.81
N PRO A 283 0.42 -17.79 8.47
CA PRO A 283 1.87 -17.65 8.47
C PRO A 283 2.38 -16.51 7.58
N GLU A 284 1.73 -16.27 6.44
CA GLU A 284 2.08 -15.17 5.54
C GLU A 284 1.97 -13.82 6.24
N TYR A 285 0.83 -13.54 6.87
CA TYR A 285 0.62 -12.29 7.60
C TYR A 285 1.61 -12.12 8.75
N LEU A 286 1.80 -13.16 9.56
CA LEU A 286 2.70 -13.10 10.72
C LEU A 286 4.16 -12.87 10.29
N ASN A 287 4.59 -13.50 9.20
CA ASN A 287 5.91 -13.28 8.61
C ASN A 287 6.04 -11.87 8.03
N ALA A 288 5.03 -11.37 7.30
CA ALA A 288 5.04 -10.02 6.75
C ALA A 288 5.06 -8.96 7.84
N LYS A 289 4.25 -9.12 8.90
CA LYS A 289 4.25 -8.25 10.08
C LYS A 289 5.62 -8.21 10.73
N ARG A 290 6.25 -9.37 10.99
CA ARG A 290 7.60 -9.43 11.58
C ARG A 290 8.64 -8.78 10.66
N MET A 291 8.56 -9.00 9.35
CA MET A 291 9.46 -8.40 8.38
C MET A 291 9.36 -6.88 8.39
N ILE A 292 8.16 -6.33 8.23
CA ILE A 292 7.94 -4.89 8.15
C ILE A 292 8.29 -4.20 9.48
N THR A 293 7.96 -4.82 10.62
CA THR A 293 8.28 -4.27 11.95
C THR A 293 9.76 -4.39 12.32
N SER A 294 10.54 -5.21 11.61
CA SER A 294 12.00 -5.32 11.79
C SER A 294 12.79 -4.22 11.08
N LEU A 295 12.12 -3.37 10.29
CA LEU A 295 12.77 -2.29 9.55
C LEU A 295 13.58 -1.40 10.49
N LYS A 296 14.83 -1.15 10.09
CA LYS A 296 15.73 -0.20 10.72
C LYS A 296 16.20 0.80 9.69
N ILE A 297 16.13 2.06 10.06
CA ILE A 297 16.67 3.19 9.29
C ILE A 297 17.81 3.77 10.10
N ASN A 298 19.03 3.66 9.56
CA ASN A 298 20.21 4.28 10.12
C ASN A 298 20.30 5.68 9.53
N VAL A 299 20.03 6.67 10.37
CA VAL A 299 20.27 8.07 10.02
C VAL A 299 21.78 8.29 10.12
N GLY A 300 22.40 8.67 9.01
CA GLY A 300 23.84 9.01 8.96
C GLY A 300 24.19 10.25 9.76
#